data_AF-A0A128EYD2-F1
#
_entry.id   AF-A0A128EYD2-F1
#
_cell.length_a   1.000
_cell.length_b   1.000
_cell.length_c   1.000
_cell.angle_alpha   90.00
_cell.angle_beta   90.00
_cell.angle_gamma   90.00
#
_symmetry.space_group_name_H-M   'P 1'
#
loop_
_entity.id
_entity.type
_entity.pdbx_description
1 polymer ?
#
loop_
_entity_poly.entity_id
_entity_poly.type
_entity_poly.pdbx_seq_one_letter_code
_entity_poly.pdbx_strand_id
1 'polypeptide(L)' 'MRYVTLKEWAIQTFGFAPSPSTLAAYAKTKQIQPTPVKFGGKWMCEPNARFIGLSKAQSQSISDPLVARIFKDGSSSTLS' A
#
# COMPACT_ATOMS: atom_id res chain seq x y z
N MET A 1 4.84 -24.39 2.72
CA MET A 1 4.98 -22.91 2.62
C MET A 1 5.68 -22.41 3.88
N ARG A 2 6.79 -21.66 3.72
CA ARG A 2 7.55 -21.09 4.85
C ARG A 2 7.19 -19.62 4.97
N TYR A 3 6.85 -19.19 6.18
CA TYR A 3 6.65 -17.78 6.49
C TYR A 3 7.89 -17.22 7.18
N VAL A 4 8.23 -15.98 6.86
CA VAL A 4 9.30 -15.21 7.49
C VAL A 4 8.72 -13.91 8.04
N THR A 5 9.38 -13.33 9.03
CA THR A 5 8.96 -12.02 9.55
C THR A 5 9.11 -10.93 8.49
N LEU A 6 8.28 -9.89 8.52
CA LEU A 6 8.43 -8.75 7.62
C LEU A 6 9.82 -8.10 7.70
N LYS A 7 10.45 -8.14 8.88
CA LYS A 7 11.81 -7.63 9.08
C LYS A 7 12.82 -8.43 8.28
N GLU A 8 12.83 -9.75 8.42
CA GLU A 8 13.74 -10.63 7.68
C GLU A 8 13.51 -10.55 6.18
N TRP A 9 12.25 -10.55 5.75
CA TRP A 9 11.90 -10.38 4.34
C TRP A 9 12.40 -9.04 3.78
N ALA A 10 12.23 -7.93 4.53
CA ALA A 10 12.69 -6.62 4.10
C ALA A 10 14.21 -6.57 3.95
N ILE A 11 14.97 -7.17 4.88
CA ILE A 11 16.43 -7.28 4.77
C ILE A 11 16.83 -8.06 3.52
N GLN A 12 16.16 -9.19 3.24
CA GLN A 12 16.44 -9.99 2.05
C GLN A 12 16.07 -9.27 0.74
N THR A 13 15.00 -8.46 0.76
CA THR A 13 14.47 -7.80 -0.44
C THR A 13 15.16 -6.48 -0.74
N PHE A 14 15.45 -5.67 0.28
CA PHE A 14 15.96 -4.30 0.14
C PHE A 14 17.39 -4.12 0.67
N GLY A 15 17.97 -5.13 1.33
CA GLY A 15 19.24 -5.01 2.06
C GLY A 15 19.11 -4.30 3.42
N PHE A 16 17.94 -3.75 3.76
CA PHE A 16 17.66 -3.12 5.04
C PHE A 16 16.19 -3.32 5.45
N ALA A 17 15.90 -3.21 6.74
CA ALA A 17 14.53 -3.20 7.24
C ALA A 17 14.11 -1.78 7.70
N PRO A 18 13.01 -1.22 7.18
CA PRO A 18 12.42 -0.02 7.74
C PRO A 18 11.80 -0.28 9.13
N SER A 19 11.27 0.77 9.75
CA SER A 19 10.67 0.68 11.09
C SER A 19 9.54 -0.36 11.15
N PRO A 20 9.28 -0.99 12.33
CA PRO A 20 8.17 -1.93 12.49
C PRO A 20 6.81 -1.33 12.10
N SER A 21 6.61 -0.03 12.36
CA SER A 21 5.41 0.71 11.99
C SER A 21 5.24 0.80 10.48
N THR A 22 6.32 1.07 9.75
CA THR A 22 6.35 1.11 8.27
C THR A 22 6.07 -0.27 7.68
N LEU A 23 6.71 -1.32 8.20
CA LEU A 23 6.45 -2.70 7.77
C LEU A 23 4.99 -3.10 8.00
N ALA A 24 4.42 -2.74 9.16
CA ALA A 24 3.00 -2.96 9.43
C ALA A 24 2.10 -2.16 8.47
N ALA A 25 2.49 -0.95 8.08
CA ALA A 25 1.77 -0.18 7.07
C ALA A 25 1.75 -0.94 5.73
N TYR A 26 2.90 -1.41 5.24
CA TYR A 26 2.99 -2.18 3.99
C TYR A 26 2.05 -3.38 3.97
N ALA A 27 1.97 -4.14 5.06
CA ALA A 27 1.03 -5.25 5.18
C ALA A 27 -0.43 -4.80 5.19
N LYS A 28 -0.77 -3.77 5.99
CA LYS A 28 -2.15 -3.24 6.09
C LYS A 28 -2.65 -2.67 4.77
N THR A 29 -1.80 -1.96 4.03
CA THR A 29 -2.13 -1.34 2.74
C THR A 29 -1.91 -2.27 1.55
N LYS A 30 -1.71 -3.59 1.78
CA LYS A 30 -1.52 -4.62 0.75
C LYS A 30 -0.41 -4.30 -0.26
N GLN A 31 0.69 -3.70 0.19
CA GLN A 31 1.84 -3.35 -0.66
C GLN A 31 2.81 -4.53 -0.86
N ILE A 32 2.50 -5.69 -0.28
CA ILE A 32 3.32 -6.91 -0.35
C ILE A 32 2.44 -8.02 -0.92
N GLN A 33 2.96 -8.74 -1.91
CA GLN A 33 2.27 -9.86 -2.56
C GLN A 33 3.16 -11.11 -2.61
N PRO A 34 2.69 -12.29 -2.16
CA PRO A 34 1.35 -12.57 -1.62
C PRO A 34 1.07 -11.88 -0.29
N THR A 35 -0.22 -11.67 0.01
CA THR A 35 -0.69 -10.87 1.15
C THR A 35 -0.10 -11.37 2.46
N PRO A 36 0.56 -10.51 3.26
CA PRO A 36 1.07 -10.90 4.56
C PRO A 36 -0.04 -11.38 5.50
N VAL A 37 0.29 -12.35 6.33
CA VAL A 37 -0.59 -12.97 7.33
C VAL A 37 -0.14 -12.61 8.73
N LYS A 38 -1.09 -12.45 9.65
CA LYS A 38 -0.79 -12.10 11.04
C LYS A 38 -0.81 -13.35 11.91
N PHE A 39 0.35 -13.69 12.50
CA PHE A 39 0.52 -14.83 13.41
C PHE A 39 1.06 -14.34 14.75
N GLY A 40 0.38 -14.67 15.85
CA GLY A 40 0.85 -14.33 17.21
C GLY A 40 1.14 -12.83 17.41
N GLY A 41 0.37 -11.96 16.75
CA GLY A 41 0.55 -10.50 16.81
C GLY A 41 1.57 -9.92 15.82
N LYS A 42 2.35 -10.76 15.13
CA LYS A 42 3.38 -10.33 14.16
C LYS A 42 2.92 -10.56 12.73
N TRP A 43 3.29 -9.64 11.84
CA TRP A 43 3.09 -9.83 10.40
C TRP A 43 4.18 -10.72 9.82
N MET A 44 3.77 -11.70 9.04
CA MET A 44 4.64 -12.64 8.35
C MET A 44 4.26 -12.68 6.87
N CYS A 45 5.24 -12.94 6.01
CA CYS A 45 5.03 -13.09 4.57
C CYS A 45 5.88 -14.23 4.05
N GLU A 46 5.62 -14.64 2.81
CA GLU A 46 6.47 -15.62 2.14
C GLU A 46 7.83 -14.99 1.81
N PRO A 47 8.94 -15.76 1.86
CA PRO A 47 10.27 -15.23 1.53
C PRO A 47 10.37 -14.73 0.08
N ASN A 48 9.59 -15.32 -0.82
CA ASN A 48 9.50 -14.90 -2.23
C ASN A 48 8.46 -13.79 -2.48
N ALA A 49 7.89 -13.21 -1.42
CA ALA A 49 6.97 -12.09 -1.56
C ALA A 49 7.66 -10.88 -2.18
N ARG A 50 6.91 -10.10 -2.96
CA ARG A 50 7.38 -8.93 -3.67
C ARG A 50 6.68 -7.68 -3.14
N PHE A 51 7.44 -6.60 -3.03
CA PHE A 51 6.88 -5.29 -2.76
C PHE A 51 6.31 -4.72 -4.06
N ILE A 52 5.00 -4.48 -4.08
CA ILE A 52 4.28 -3.93 -5.23
C ILE A 52 3.99 -2.43 -5.09
N GLY A 53 4.43 -1.82 -3.98
CA GLY A 53 4.13 -0.43 -3.66
C GLY A 53 2.66 -0.22 -3.31
N LEU A 54 2.26 1.05 -3.13
CA LEU A 54 0.84 1.39 -3.15
C LEU A 54 0.32 0.99 -4.53
N SER A 55 -0.53 -0.03 -4.61
CA SER A 55 -1.39 -0.16 -5.77
C SER A 55 -2.05 1.20 -5.92
N LYS A 56 -1.89 1.85 -7.10
CA LYS A 56 -2.64 3.09 -7.41
C LYS A 56 -4.05 2.79 -6.93
N ALA A 57 -4.51 3.53 -5.91
CA ALA A 57 -5.83 3.35 -5.35
C ALA A 57 -6.72 3.15 -6.56
N GLN A 58 -7.35 1.97 -6.69
CA GLN A 58 -8.29 1.73 -7.77
C GLN A 58 -9.13 2.98 -7.73
N SER A 59 -8.99 3.83 -8.76
CA SER A 59 -9.58 5.15 -8.78
C SER A 59 -11.01 4.89 -8.40
N GLN A 60 -11.39 5.24 -7.16
CA GLN A 60 -12.76 5.02 -6.71
C GLN A 60 -13.52 5.77 -7.77
N SER A 61 -14.23 5.05 -8.63
CA SER A 61 -15.02 5.66 -9.67
C SER A 61 -15.87 6.64 -8.90
N ILE A 62 -15.60 7.94 -9.07
CA ILE A 62 -16.29 8.99 -8.35
C ILE A 62 -17.70 8.92 -8.91
N SER A 63 -18.53 8.06 -8.31
CA SER A 63 -19.90 7.78 -8.70
C SER A 63 -20.82 8.89 -8.21
N ASP A 64 -20.29 9.78 -7.37
CA ASP A 64 -21.02 10.89 -6.81
C ASP A 64 -21.04 12.06 -7.83
N PRO A 65 -22.20 12.37 -8.43
CA PRO A 65 -22.31 13.37 -9.49
C PRO A 65 -21.95 14.78 -9.00
N LEU A 66 -22.04 15.02 -7.70
CA LEU A 66 -21.72 16.30 -7.08
C LEU A 66 -20.21 16.51 -7.01
N VAL A 67 -19.47 15.47 -6.63
CA VAL A 67 -17.99 15.47 -6.63
C VAL A 67 -17.47 15.59 -8.06
N ALA A 68 -18.07 14.87 -9.03
CA ALA A 68 -17.71 15.00 -10.45
C ALA A 68 -17.92 16.43 -10.99
N ARG A 69 -18.96 17.14 -10.53
CA ARG A 69 -19.22 18.53 -10.93
C ARG A 69 -18.18 19.50 -10.39
N ILE A 70 -17.75 19.34 -9.13
CA ILE A 70 -16.72 20.20 -8.50
C ILE A 70 -15.41 20.13 -9.27
N PHE A 71 -14.97 18.93 -9.65
CA PHE A 71 -13.76 18.75 -10.46
C PHE A 71 -13.89 19.35 -11.87
N LYS A 72 -15.09 19.35 -12.46
CA LYS A 72 -15.34 19.90 -13.79
C LYS A 72 -15.44 21.43 -13.81
N ASP A 73 -15.92 22.04 -12.74
CA ASP A 73 -16.24 23.47 -12.67
C ASP A 73 -15.04 24.34 -12.24
N GLY A 74 -14.03 23.76 -11.58
CA GLY A 74 -12.90 24.51 -10.99
C GLY A 74 -11.86 25.12 -11.94
N SER A 75 -12.12 25.29 -13.24
CA SER A 75 -11.16 25.82 -14.22
C SER A 75 -11.59 27.13 -14.90
N SER A 76 -12.24 28.04 -14.18
CA SER A 76 -12.45 29.40 -14.69
C SER A 76 -12.24 30.46 -13.61
N SER A 77 -11.00 30.92 -13.49
CA SER A 77 -10.69 32.26 -13.03
C SER A 77 -9.45 32.73 -13.78
N THR A 78 -9.65 33.11 -15.04
CA THR A 78 -8.72 34.00 -15.75
C THR A 78 -8.97 35.40 -15.18
N LEU A 79 -8.10 35.84 -14.27
CA LEU A 79 -7.98 37.25 -13.89
C LEU A 79 -7.55 38.03 -15.14
N SER A 80 -8.41 38.94 -15.60
CA SER A 80 -8.11 39.97 -16.60
C SER A 80 -8.05 41.32 -15.90
#